data_AF-A0A4V0ESE7-F1
#
_entry.id   AF-A0A4V0ESE7-F1
#
_cell.length_a   1.000
_cell.length_b   1.000
_cell.length_c   1.000
_cell.angle_alpha   90.00
_cell.angle_beta   90.00
_cell.angle_gamma   90.00
#
_symmetry.space_group_name_H-M   'P 1'
#
loop_
_entity.id
_entity.type
_entity.pdbx_description
1 polymer ?
#
loop_
_entity_poly.entity_id
_entity_poly.type
_entity_poly.pdbx_seq_one_letter_code
_entity_poly.pdbx_strand_id
1 'polypeptide(L)'
;MKKEQIPNVLTIGRILFIPLFILILTFGHSQGSHLLAAIIFAVASITDYLDGYLARKWNVVSNFGKFADPMADKLLVMSAFIMLIELGMAPAWVVAIIICRELAVTGLRLLLVETGGTVLAAAMPGKIKTFSQMFAIIFLLLHWNLIGQLLLYIALFFTIYSGYDYFKGSAHVFKGTFGSK
;
A
#
# COMPACT_ATOMS: atom_id res chain seq x y z
N MET A 1 1.77 -26.01 -14.71
CA MET A 1 1.03 -25.10 -13.80
C MET A 1 -0.11 -24.45 -14.60
N LYS A 2 -1.36 -24.50 -14.10
CA LYS A 2 -2.47 -23.81 -14.78
C LYS A 2 -2.21 -22.30 -14.72
N LYS A 3 -2.37 -21.59 -15.85
CA LYS A 3 -2.12 -20.14 -15.98
C LYS A 3 -2.88 -19.30 -14.93
N GLU A 4 -3.95 -19.87 -14.38
CA GLU A 4 -4.84 -19.25 -13.40
C GLU A 4 -4.28 -19.18 -11.97
N GLN A 5 -3.25 -19.96 -11.65
CA GLN A 5 -2.68 -20.01 -10.29
C GLN A 5 -1.46 -19.09 -10.11
N ILE A 6 -0.94 -18.53 -11.21
CA ILE A 6 0.26 -17.69 -11.19
C ILE A 6 0.04 -16.45 -10.30
N PRO A 7 -1.05 -15.66 -10.45
CA PRO A 7 -1.25 -14.47 -9.63
C PRO A 7 -1.32 -14.79 -8.13
N ASN A 8 -2.05 -15.85 -7.76
CA ASN A 8 -2.20 -16.24 -6.36
C ASN A 8 -0.87 -16.69 -5.72
N VAL A 9 -0.01 -17.39 -6.46
CA VAL A 9 1.31 -17.83 -5.95
C VAL A 9 2.21 -16.63 -5.69
N LEU A 10 2.18 -15.61 -6.55
CA LEU A 10 2.96 -14.39 -6.35
C LEU A 10 2.44 -13.54 -5.19
N THR A 11 1.11 -13.44 -5.00
CA THR A 11 0.52 -12.76 -3.84
C THR A 11 0.92 -13.45 -2.53
N ILE A 12 0.90 -14.78 -2.49
CA ILE A 12 1.39 -15.56 -1.33
C ILE A 12 2.89 -15.34 -1.13
N GLY A 13 3.68 -15.35 -2.21
CA GLY A 13 5.11 -15.04 -2.17
C GLY A 13 5.39 -13.65 -1.58
N ARG A 14 4.56 -12.65 -1.88
CA ARG A 14 4.67 -11.30 -1.30
C ARG A 14 4.37 -11.27 0.19
N ILE A 15 3.33 -11.97 0.61
CA ILE A 15 3.02 -12.08 2.04
C ILE A 15 4.18 -12.74 2.79
N LEU A 16 4.91 -13.68 2.16
CA LEU A 16 6.14 -14.27 2.72
C LEU A 16 7.35 -13.32 2.69
N PHE A 17 7.43 -12.39 1.73
CA PHE A 17 8.50 -11.39 1.71
C PHE A 17 8.39 -10.38 2.87
N ILE A 18 7.19 -10.13 3.40
CA ILE A 18 6.98 -9.20 4.53
C ILE A 18 7.75 -9.63 5.80
N PRO A 19 7.57 -10.85 6.37
CA PRO A 19 8.30 -11.26 7.55
C PRO A 19 9.80 -11.35 7.29
N LEU A 20 10.22 -11.77 6.08
CA LEU A 20 11.64 -11.77 5.70
C LEU A 20 12.23 -10.35 5.73
N PHE A 21 11.53 -9.38 5.16
CA PHE A 21 11.92 -7.97 5.15
C PHE A 21 12.03 -7.42 6.58
N ILE A 22 11.05 -7.71 7.44
CA ILE A 22 11.06 -7.32 8.86
C ILE A 22 12.27 -7.93 9.57
N LEU A 23 12.54 -9.22 9.40
CA LEU A 23 13.68 -9.90 10.02
C LEU A 23 15.02 -9.28 9.59
N ILE A 24 15.19 -8.98 8.30
CA ILE A 24 16.42 -8.36 7.79
C ILE A 24 16.66 -6.99 8.44
N LEU A 25 15.62 -6.17 8.59
CA LEU A 25 15.75 -4.85 9.21
C LEU A 25 15.87 -4.91 10.73
N THR A 26 15.26 -5.90 11.37
CA THR A 26 15.33 -6.09 12.84
C THR A 26 16.71 -6.58 13.28
N PHE A 27 17.29 -7.55 12.57
CA PHE A 27 18.58 -8.14 12.94
C PHE A 27 19.77 -7.46 12.25
N GLY A 28 19.56 -6.92 11.04
CA GLY A 28 20.59 -6.28 10.25
C GLY A 28 20.65 -4.77 10.46
N HIS A 29 21.55 -4.32 11.32
CA HIS A 29 21.77 -2.90 11.63
C HIS A 29 22.79 -2.19 10.71
N SER A 30 23.24 -2.88 9.65
CA SER A 30 24.27 -2.38 8.73
C SER A 30 23.67 -1.63 7.54
N GLN A 31 24.44 -0.77 6.89
CA GLN A 31 24.00 -0.18 5.61
C GLN A 31 23.75 -1.26 4.53
N GLY A 32 24.49 -2.37 4.58
CA GLY A 32 24.30 -3.50 3.65
C GLY A 32 22.96 -4.21 3.82
N SER A 33 22.48 -4.36 5.06
CA SER A 33 21.16 -4.93 5.32
C SER A 33 20.03 -4.00 4.93
N HIS A 34 20.19 -2.69 5.10
CA HIS A 34 19.20 -1.71 4.62
C HIS A 34 19.15 -1.68 3.08
N LEU A 35 20.30 -1.77 2.40
CA LEU A 35 20.36 -1.91 0.95
C LEU A 35 19.67 -3.20 0.47
N LEU A 36 19.94 -4.33 1.12
CA LEU A 36 19.28 -5.59 0.81
C LEU A 36 17.76 -5.50 1.00
N ALA A 37 17.31 -4.90 2.10
CA ALA A 37 15.90 -4.65 2.36
C ALA A 37 15.26 -3.75 1.29
N ALA A 38 15.97 -2.70 0.85
CA ALA A 38 15.50 -1.82 -0.23
C ALA A 38 15.34 -2.59 -1.55
N ILE A 39 16.29 -3.47 -1.89
CA ILE A 39 16.21 -4.33 -3.09
C ILE A 39 15.02 -5.28 -2.99
N ILE A 40 14.85 -5.97 -1.85
CA ILE A 40 13.72 -6.89 -1.64
C ILE A 40 12.38 -6.14 -1.76
N PHE A 41 12.28 -4.97 -1.12
CA PHE A 41 11.08 -4.13 -1.19
C PHE A 41 10.78 -3.69 -2.63
N ALA A 42 11.80 -3.24 -3.37
CA ALA A 42 11.66 -2.81 -4.77
C ALA A 42 11.23 -3.97 -5.67
N VAL A 43 11.84 -5.15 -5.52
CA VAL A 43 11.46 -6.35 -6.27
C VAL A 43 10.02 -6.74 -5.95
N ALA A 44 9.67 -6.87 -4.68
CA ALA A 44 8.30 -7.25 -4.25
C ALA A 44 7.24 -6.26 -4.76
N SER A 45 7.57 -4.97 -4.77
CA SER A 45 6.76 -3.88 -5.31
C SER A 45 6.55 -3.95 -6.82
N ILE A 46 7.62 -4.22 -7.59
CA ILE A 46 7.54 -4.33 -9.05
C ILE A 46 6.76 -5.59 -9.45
N THR A 47 6.97 -6.68 -8.73
CA THR A 47 6.26 -7.95 -8.95
C THR A 47 4.75 -7.75 -8.82
N ASP A 48 4.27 -6.97 -7.84
CA ASP A 48 2.84 -6.63 -7.74
C ASP A 48 2.28 -5.95 -8.98
N TYR A 49 2.97 -4.92 -9.43
CA TYR A 49 2.53 -4.16 -10.59
C TYR A 49 2.42 -5.06 -11.83
N LEU A 50 3.38 -5.96 -12.01
CA LEU A 50 3.39 -6.92 -13.11
C LEU A 50 2.27 -7.95 -13.00
N ASP A 51 1.99 -8.49 -11.81
CA ASP A 51 0.92 -9.46 -11.60
C ASP A 51 -0.46 -8.85 -11.84
N GLY A 52 -0.70 -7.66 -11.29
CA GLY A 52 -1.93 -6.91 -11.53
C GLY A 52 -2.10 -6.53 -13.00
N TYR A 53 -1.01 -6.30 -13.74
CA TYR A 53 -1.05 -6.10 -15.18
C TYR A 53 -1.38 -7.38 -15.96
N LEU A 54 -0.73 -8.50 -15.63
CA LEU A 54 -0.94 -9.81 -16.26
C LEU A 54 -2.34 -10.36 -15.99
N ALA A 55 -2.84 -10.26 -14.76
CA ALA A 55 -4.18 -10.70 -14.39
C ALA A 55 -5.27 -9.95 -15.18
N ARG A 56 -5.11 -8.63 -15.35
CA ARG A 56 -5.99 -7.81 -16.21
C ARG A 56 -5.89 -8.18 -17.68
N LYS A 57 -4.67 -8.45 -18.17
CA LYS A 57 -4.44 -8.83 -19.57
C LYS A 57 -5.04 -10.20 -19.91
N TRP A 58 -5.06 -11.13 -18.96
CA TRP A 58 -5.55 -12.49 -19.19
C TRP A 58 -7.01 -12.72 -18.78
N ASN A 59 -7.71 -11.71 -18.26
CA ASN A 59 -9.09 -11.83 -17.73
C ASN A 59 -9.26 -12.95 -16.69
N VAL A 60 -8.17 -13.38 -16.05
CA VAL A 60 -8.21 -14.40 -15.01
C VAL A 60 -8.25 -13.70 -13.68
N VAL A 61 -9.46 -13.45 -13.19
CA VAL A 61 -9.68 -12.78 -11.91
C VAL A 61 -10.38 -13.76 -10.97
N SER A 62 -9.62 -14.33 -10.02
CA SER A 62 -10.18 -15.19 -8.99
C SER A 62 -10.84 -14.36 -7.88
N ASN A 63 -11.91 -14.87 -7.27
CA ASN A 63 -12.57 -14.17 -6.15
C ASN A 63 -11.64 -13.94 -4.95
N PHE A 64 -10.69 -14.86 -4.73
CA PHE A 64 -9.66 -14.72 -3.71
C PHE A 64 -8.66 -13.60 -4.04
N GLY A 65 -8.13 -13.57 -5.28
CA GLY A 65 -7.17 -12.54 -5.72
C GLY A 65 -7.75 -11.13 -5.68
N LYS A 66 -9.04 -10.95 -6.00
CA LYS A 66 -9.73 -9.64 -5.89
C LYS A 66 -9.62 -9.00 -4.50
N PHE A 67 -9.57 -9.83 -3.46
CA PHE A 67 -9.49 -9.36 -2.08
C PHE A 67 -8.06 -9.40 -1.53
N ALA A 68 -7.30 -10.46 -1.84
CA ALA A 68 -5.94 -10.65 -1.33
C ALA A 68 -4.95 -9.66 -1.94
N ASP A 69 -5.06 -9.33 -3.23
CA ASP A 69 -4.08 -8.46 -3.91
C ASP A 69 -4.07 -7.03 -3.34
N PRO A 70 -5.22 -6.34 -3.17
CA PRO A 70 -5.23 -5.00 -2.58
C PRO A 70 -4.81 -4.95 -1.11
N MET A 71 -4.94 -6.07 -0.38
CA MET A 71 -4.50 -6.18 1.01
C MET A 71 -3.01 -6.41 1.10
N ALA A 72 -2.47 -7.36 0.33
CA ALA A 72 -1.05 -7.71 0.35
C ALA A 72 -0.16 -6.53 -0.08
N ASP A 73 -0.58 -5.76 -1.09
CA ASP A 73 0.10 -4.52 -1.52
C ASP A 73 0.25 -3.52 -0.35
N LYS A 74 -0.86 -3.24 0.35
CA LYS A 74 -0.84 -2.31 1.48
C LYS A 74 -0.05 -2.84 2.67
N LEU A 75 -0.14 -4.14 2.96
CA LEU A 75 0.58 -4.73 4.09
C LEU A 75 2.10 -4.59 3.93
N LEU A 76 2.64 -4.75 2.72
CA LEU A 76 4.06 -4.55 2.47
C LEU A 76 4.49 -3.10 2.76
N VAL A 77 3.78 -2.12 2.20
CA VAL A 77 4.07 -0.69 2.38
C VAL A 77 3.91 -0.26 3.86
N MET A 78 2.85 -0.71 4.53
CA MET A 78 2.62 -0.42 5.94
C MET A 78 3.71 -1.02 6.83
N SER A 79 4.10 -2.28 6.57
CA SER A 79 5.20 -2.94 7.30
C SER A 79 6.52 -2.20 7.11
N ALA A 80 6.82 -1.76 5.89
CA ALA A 80 8.02 -0.98 5.61
C ALA A 80 8.03 0.35 6.36
N PHE A 81 6.91 1.08 6.40
CA PHE A 81 6.85 2.31 7.20
C PHE A 81 6.99 2.07 8.70
N ILE A 82 6.43 0.99 9.24
CA ILE A 82 6.60 0.63 10.65
C ILE A 82 8.08 0.40 10.96
N MET A 83 8.80 -0.36 10.13
CA MET A 83 10.24 -0.57 10.31
C MET A 83 11.03 0.73 10.18
N LEU A 84 10.64 1.65 9.28
CA LEU A 84 11.30 2.96 9.17
C LEU A 84 11.11 3.85 10.40
N ILE A 85 10.01 3.70 11.15
CA ILE A 85 9.86 4.36 12.46
C ILE A 85 10.88 3.79 13.44
N GLU A 86 10.99 2.46 13.53
CA GLU A 86 11.90 1.78 14.45
C GLU A 86 13.36 2.16 14.18
N LEU A 87 13.73 2.28 12.90
CA LEU A 87 15.06 2.75 12.46
C LEU A 87 15.28 4.27 12.65
N GLY A 88 14.28 5.02 13.11
CA GLY A 88 14.36 6.48 13.30
C GLY A 88 14.41 7.27 11.99
N MET A 89 14.06 6.66 10.86
CA MET A 89 14.14 7.26 9.52
C MET A 89 12.87 7.98 9.10
N ALA A 90 11.72 7.63 9.69
CA ALA A 90 10.43 8.24 9.41
C ALA A 90 9.74 8.71 10.71
N PRO A 91 9.15 9.93 10.74
CA PRO A 91 8.39 10.38 11.90
C PRO A 91 7.12 9.54 12.09
N ALA A 92 6.92 9.01 13.30
CA ALA A 92 5.79 8.13 13.63
C ALA A 92 4.41 8.76 13.32
N TRP A 93 4.25 10.07 13.57
CA TRP A 93 2.99 10.76 13.31
C TRP A 93 2.63 10.83 11.82
N VAL A 94 3.63 10.96 10.93
CA VAL A 94 3.41 10.98 9.47
C VAL A 94 2.94 9.61 9.00
N VAL A 95 3.67 8.58 9.43
CA VAL A 95 3.34 7.19 9.11
C VAL A 95 1.97 6.79 9.65
N ALA A 96 1.63 7.19 10.88
CA ALA A 96 0.33 6.91 11.48
C ALA A 96 -0.82 7.48 10.64
N ILE A 97 -0.72 8.75 10.20
CA ILE A 97 -1.73 9.35 9.32
C ILE A 97 -1.85 8.58 8.00
N ILE A 98 -0.73 8.20 7.40
CA ILE A 98 -0.69 7.40 6.17
C ILE A 98 -1.43 6.07 6.36
N ILE A 99 -1.06 5.29 7.38
CA ILE A 99 -1.64 3.98 7.66
C ILE A 99 -3.14 4.09 7.96
N CYS A 100 -3.53 4.97 8.89
CA CYS A 100 -4.94 5.16 9.26
C CYS A 100 -5.80 5.52 8.04
N ARG A 101 -5.32 6.44 7.20
CA ARG A 101 -6.03 6.83 5.98
C ARG A 101 -6.14 5.67 5.01
N GLU A 102 -5.04 4.97 4.77
CA GLU A 102 -5.01 3.85 3.82
C GLU A 102 -6.01 2.76 4.21
N LEU A 103 -6.06 2.39 5.49
CA LEU A 103 -7.04 1.43 6.01
C LEU A 103 -8.48 1.97 5.88
N ALA A 104 -8.73 3.23 6.25
CA ALA A 104 -10.07 3.80 6.22
C ALA A 104 -10.65 3.90 4.80
N VAL A 105 -9.86 4.33 3.81
CA VAL A 105 -10.29 4.37 2.40
C VAL A 105 -10.47 2.97 1.82
N THR A 106 -9.65 2.00 2.25
CA THR A 106 -9.83 0.60 1.87
C THR A 106 -11.14 0.03 2.39
N GLY A 107 -11.41 0.20 3.69
CA GLY A 107 -12.65 -0.26 4.30
C GLY A 107 -13.88 0.39 3.68
N LEU A 108 -13.84 1.71 3.46
CA LEU A 108 -14.93 2.43 2.80
C LEU A 108 -15.18 1.95 1.37
N ARG A 109 -14.12 1.62 0.62
CA ARG A 109 -14.25 1.05 -0.73
C ARG A 109 -14.92 -0.32 -0.69
N LEU A 110 -14.57 -1.17 0.27
CA LEU A 110 -15.21 -2.48 0.43
C LEU A 110 -16.69 -2.34 0.74
N LEU A 111 -17.06 -1.45 1.67
CA LEU A 111 -18.45 -1.16 2.00
C LEU A 111 -19.25 -0.66 0.78
N LEU A 112 -18.69 0.25 -0.02
CA LEU A 112 -19.33 0.75 -1.24
C LEU A 112 -19.63 -0.36 -2.26
N VAL A 113 -18.70 -1.30 -2.43
CA VAL A 113 -18.88 -2.45 -3.33
C VAL A 113 -20.01 -3.35 -2.85
N GLU A 114 -20.11 -3.58 -1.54
CA GLU A 114 -21.17 -4.40 -0.94
C GLU A 114 -22.54 -3.72 -0.97
N THR A 115 -22.60 -2.39 -0.78
CA THR A 115 -23.87 -1.65 -0.77
C THR A 115 -24.35 -1.24 -2.16
N GLY A 116 -23.69 -1.67 -3.24
CA GLY A 116 -24.04 -1.33 -4.62
C GLY A 116 -23.81 0.14 -5.00
N GLY A 117 -23.01 0.86 -4.20
CA GLY A 117 -22.64 2.25 -4.48
C GLY A 117 -21.62 2.33 -5.61
N THR A 118 -21.60 3.44 -6.34
CA THR A 118 -20.58 3.67 -7.37
C THR A 118 -19.22 3.85 -6.71
N VAL A 119 -18.30 2.92 -6.97
CA VAL A 119 -16.90 3.05 -6.53
C VAL A 119 -16.31 4.27 -7.23
N LEU A 120 -15.96 5.30 -6.46
CA LEU A 120 -15.20 6.44 -6.97
C LEU A 120 -13.88 5.92 -7.56
N ALA A 121 -13.77 6.05 -8.89
CA ALA A 121 -12.58 5.67 -9.62
C ALA A 121 -11.35 6.38 -9.02
N ALA A 122 -10.22 5.68 -8.93
CA ALA A 122 -9.00 6.22 -8.35
C ALA A 122 -8.55 7.44 -9.18
N ALA A 123 -8.73 8.64 -8.63
CA ALA A 123 -8.27 9.87 -9.24
C ALA A 123 -6.72 9.91 -9.31
N MET A 124 -6.16 10.67 -10.27
CA MET A 124 -4.72 10.90 -10.45
C MET A 124 -3.92 11.13 -9.14
N PRO A 125 -4.43 11.85 -8.12
CA PRO A 125 -3.78 12.00 -6.81
C PRO A 125 -3.41 10.67 -6.13
N GLY A 126 -4.21 9.63 -6.31
CA GLY A 126 -3.96 8.31 -5.73
C GLY A 126 -2.70 7.64 -6.28
N LYS A 127 -2.42 7.81 -7.57
CA LYS A 127 -1.20 7.27 -8.20
C LYS A 127 0.05 7.98 -7.69
N ILE A 128 0.01 9.32 -7.64
CA ILE A 128 1.14 10.14 -7.18
C ILE A 128 1.50 9.78 -5.73
N LYS A 129 0.49 9.59 -4.88
CA LYS A 129 0.67 9.10 -3.51
C LYS A 129 1.41 7.76 -3.48
N THR A 130 0.93 6.76 -4.22
CA THR A 130 1.54 5.42 -4.18
C THR A 130 2.99 5.46 -4.66
N PHE A 131 3.28 6.15 -5.77
CA PHE A 131 4.66 6.30 -6.24
C PHE A 131 5.54 7.01 -5.20
N SER A 132 5.08 8.14 -4.65
CA SER A 132 5.85 8.87 -3.63
C SER A 132 6.11 8.04 -2.38
N GLN A 133 5.16 7.21 -1.92
CA GLN A 133 5.37 6.30 -0.79
C GLN A 133 6.43 5.23 -1.07
N MET A 134 6.34 4.57 -2.23
CA MET A 134 7.29 3.52 -2.61
C MET A 134 8.71 4.08 -2.75
N PHE A 135 8.86 5.23 -3.42
CA PHE A 135 10.16 5.88 -3.54
C PHE A 135 10.66 6.43 -2.21
N ALA A 136 9.79 6.99 -1.36
CA ALA A 136 10.18 7.43 -0.02
C ALA A 136 10.81 6.28 0.78
N ILE A 137 10.17 5.11 0.79
CA ILE A 137 10.68 3.92 1.50
C ILE A 137 12.06 3.52 0.96
N ILE A 138 12.20 3.39 -0.36
CA ILE A 138 13.47 3.00 -0.99
C ILE A 138 14.57 4.01 -0.65
N PHE A 139 14.33 5.31 -0.81
CA PHE A 139 15.35 6.33 -0.56
C PHE A 139 15.71 6.46 0.92
N LEU A 140 14.76 6.29 1.84
CA LEU A 140 15.06 6.25 3.27
C LEU A 140 15.93 5.05 3.63
N LEU A 141 15.64 3.86 3.10
CA LEU A 141 16.48 2.66 3.29
C LEU A 141 17.88 2.81 2.69
N LEU A 142 18.02 3.56 1.59
CA LEU A 142 19.31 3.91 0.98
C LEU A 142 20.04 5.06 1.72
N HIS A 143 19.52 5.53 2.86
CA HIS A 143 20.04 6.66 3.64
C HIS A 143 20.06 8.01 2.89
N TRP A 144 19.29 8.14 1.80
CA TRP A 144 19.10 9.39 1.09
C TRP A 144 18.01 10.23 1.77
N ASN A 145 18.28 10.59 3.03
CA ASN A 145 17.31 11.14 3.98
C ASN A 145 16.55 12.35 3.44
N LEU A 146 17.23 13.29 2.80
CA LEU A 146 16.59 14.51 2.29
C LEU A 146 15.52 14.18 1.23
N ILE A 147 15.86 13.35 0.25
CA ILE A 147 14.97 12.96 -0.84
C ILE A 147 13.85 12.06 -0.31
N GLY A 148 14.19 11.11 0.56
CA GLY A 148 13.23 10.20 1.19
C GLY A 148 12.20 10.92 2.04
N GLN A 149 12.62 11.87 2.88
CA GLN A 149 11.71 12.69 3.69
C GLN A 149 10.83 13.60 2.83
N LEU A 150 11.40 14.27 1.82
CA LEU A 150 10.63 15.11 0.89
C LEU A 150 9.51 14.30 0.22
N LEU A 151 9.83 13.09 -0.28
CA LEU A 151 8.84 12.21 -0.86
C LEU A 151 7.81 11.70 0.16
N LEU A 152 8.22 11.45 1.41
CA LEU A 152 7.32 11.07 2.49
C LEU A 152 6.29 12.17 2.78
N TYR A 153 6.70 13.43 2.81
CA TYR A 153 5.78 14.56 3.00
C TYR A 153 4.89 14.82 1.79
N ILE A 154 5.40 14.63 0.57
CA ILE A 154 4.57 14.64 -0.65
C ILE A 154 3.50 13.53 -0.56
N ALA A 155 3.91 12.32 -0.17
CA ALA A 155 3.00 11.21 0.04
C ALA A 155 1.93 11.53 1.11
N LEU A 156 2.32 12.16 2.22
CA LEU A 156 1.39 12.61 3.26
C LEU A 156 0.37 13.61 2.72
N PHE A 157 0.83 14.64 1.99
CA PHE A 157 -0.05 15.65 1.40
C PHE A 157 -1.11 15.03 0.49
N PHE A 158 -0.67 14.19 -0.47
CA PHE A 158 -1.61 13.49 -1.36
C PHE A 158 -2.47 12.47 -0.61
N THR A 159 -1.97 11.92 0.49
CA THR A 159 -2.75 11.03 1.36
C THR A 159 -3.94 11.74 1.97
N ILE A 160 -3.70 12.90 2.57
CA ILE A 160 -4.75 13.70 3.20
C ILE A 160 -5.73 14.21 2.13
N TYR A 161 -5.20 14.78 1.04
CA TYR A 161 -6.00 15.32 -0.06
C TYR A 161 -6.96 14.26 -0.64
N SER A 162 -6.42 13.10 -1.02
CA SER A 162 -7.25 12.04 -1.60
C SER A 162 -8.13 11.34 -0.55
N GLY A 163 -7.77 11.40 0.74
CA GLY A 163 -8.66 10.97 1.81
C GLY A 163 -9.90 11.84 1.87
N TYR A 164 -9.71 13.15 1.95
CA TYR A 164 -10.81 14.13 1.98
C TYR A 164 -11.75 13.98 0.78
N ASP A 165 -11.20 13.90 -0.43
CA ASP A 165 -11.98 13.73 -1.66
C ASP A 165 -12.85 12.46 -1.63
N TYR A 166 -12.28 11.34 -1.16
CA TYR A 166 -12.97 10.06 -1.07
C TYR A 166 -14.09 10.07 -0.03
N PHE A 167 -13.85 10.63 1.16
CA PHE A 167 -14.86 10.73 2.22
C PHE A 167 -16.00 11.66 1.81
N LYS A 168 -15.70 12.80 1.19
CA LYS A 168 -16.71 13.73 0.68
C LYS A 168 -17.57 13.06 -0.41
N GLY A 169 -16.94 12.37 -1.36
CA GLY A 169 -17.65 11.66 -2.42
C GLY A 169 -18.52 10.50 -1.90
N SER A 170 -18.11 9.87 -0.80
CA SER A 170 -18.80 8.71 -0.19
C SER A 170 -19.74 9.07 0.96
N ALA A 171 -19.90 10.36 1.29
CA ALA A 171 -20.73 10.84 2.40
C ALA A 171 -22.21 10.41 2.28
N HIS A 172 -22.66 10.09 1.06
CA HIS A 172 -24.01 9.57 0.79
C HIS A 172 -24.26 8.17 1.39
N VAL A 173 -23.22 7.34 1.55
CA VAL A 173 -23.32 5.99 2.12
C VAL A 173 -23.76 6.06 3.58
N PHE A 174 -23.22 7.02 4.34
CA PHE A 174 -23.53 7.18 5.76
C PHE A 174 -24.92 7.78 6.03
N LYS A 175 -25.55 8.42 5.03
CA LYS A 175 -26.90 8.99 5.19
C LYS A 175 -27.99 7.93 5.36
N GLY A 176 -27.80 6.72 4.81
CA GLY A 176 -28.76 5.62 4.96
C GLY A 176 -28.62 4.83 6.25
N THR A 177 -27.44 4.83 6.88
CA THR A 177 -27.14 3.97 8.04
C THR A 177 -27.65 4.52 9.38
N PHE A 178 -27.79 5.84 9.50
CA PHE A 178 -28.21 6.51 10.75
C PHE A 178 -29.61 7.16 10.66
N GLY A 179 -30.31 6.98 9.54
CA GLY A 179 -31.58 7.65 9.22
C GLY A 179 -32.81 6.75 9.24
N SER A 180 -32.89 5.77 10.16
CA SER A 180 -34.14 5.07 10.45
C SER A 180 -34.33 4.87 11.95
N LYS A 181 -34.82 5.90 12.63
CA LYS A 181 -35.73 5.78 13.76
C LYS A 181 -36.78 6.88 13.65
#